data_AF-A0A2K3LA82-F1
#
_entry.id   AF-A0A2K3LA82-F1
#
_cell.length_a   1.000
_cell.length_b   1.000
_cell.length_c   1.000
_cell.angle_alpha   90.00
_cell.angle_beta   90.00
_cell.angle_gamma   90.00
#
_symmetry.space_group_name_H-M   'P 1'
#
loop_
_entity.id
_entity.type
_entity.pdbx_description
1 polymer ?
#
loop_
_entity_poly.entity_id
_entity_poly.type
_entity_poly.pdbx_seq_one_letter_code
_entity_poly.pdbx_strand_id
1 'polypeptide(L)'
;MGYTDFGSKQDFYDRLLTKDNLEKRGVILNSSSLCVGGCGSEENVQHLFFNFLMLLLIVWKESLKWLEVSTTFLEGGVDHLKMFKGLVLGEKKVNGILGVIWVANIFVISKARNAVVFRHEGALGRVSEEAKVLSWRILRNRSKDFTFPLYQWLTYPLARIGSVKI
;
A
#
# COMPACT_ATOMS: atom_id res chain seq x y z
N MET A 1 5.19 -37.34 16.25
CA MET A 1 6.11 -36.31 15.71
C MET A 1 5.82 -36.18 14.23
N GLY A 2 4.90 -35.30 13.82
CA GLY A 2 4.55 -35.07 12.43
C GLY A 2 4.67 -33.59 12.14
N TYR A 3 5.70 -33.20 11.40
CA TYR A 3 5.93 -31.82 11.00
C TYR A 3 4.80 -31.36 10.09
N THR A 4 4.16 -30.25 10.44
CA THR A 4 3.17 -29.57 9.61
C THR A 4 3.85 -29.02 8.36
N ASP A 5 3.30 -29.44 7.22
CA ASP A 5 3.65 -29.01 5.87
C ASP A 5 3.53 -27.48 5.75
N PHE A 6 4.67 -26.81 5.65
CA PHE A 6 4.73 -25.41 5.26
C PHE A 6 4.49 -25.37 3.75
N GLY A 7 3.30 -24.91 3.36
CA GLY A 7 2.94 -24.68 1.96
C GLY A 7 4.10 -24.03 1.20
N SER A 8 4.45 -24.67 0.09
CA SER A 8 5.62 -24.33 -0.71
C SER A 8 5.54 -22.88 -1.21
N LYS A 9 6.68 -22.29 -1.52
CA LYS A 9 6.75 -20.96 -2.16
C LYS A 9 5.86 -20.88 -3.41
N GLN A 10 5.66 -22.01 -4.09
CA GLN A 10 4.77 -22.15 -5.23
C GLN A 10 3.29 -22.00 -4.85
N ASP A 11 2.84 -22.62 -3.76
CA ASP A 11 1.46 -22.50 -3.28
C ASP A 11 1.09 -21.06 -2.94
N PHE A 12 2.04 -20.27 -2.44
CA PHE A 12 1.84 -18.84 -2.21
C PHE A 12 1.69 -18.08 -3.54
N TYR A 13 2.55 -18.38 -4.52
CA TYR A 13 2.48 -17.74 -5.83
C TYR A 13 1.22 -18.07 -6.58
N ASP A 14 0.74 -19.30 -6.51
CA ASP A 14 -0.50 -19.73 -7.15
C ASP A 14 -1.73 -19.07 -6.51
N ARG A 15 -1.61 -18.56 -5.28
CA ARG A 15 -2.64 -17.77 -4.56
C ARG A 15 -2.65 -16.28 -4.89
N LEU A 16 -1.64 -15.78 -5.58
CA LEU A 16 -1.63 -14.38 -6.00
C LEU A 16 -2.69 -14.15 -7.06
N LEU A 17 -3.38 -13.02 -6.98
CA LEU A 17 -4.45 -12.63 -7.89
C LEU A 17 -3.88 -12.04 -9.19
N THR A 18 -2.95 -12.75 -9.85
CA THR A 18 -2.52 -12.44 -11.22
C THR A 18 -3.62 -12.82 -12.19
N LYS A 19 -3.68 -12.19 -13.36
CA LYS A 19 -4.62 -12.61 -14.41
C LYS A 19 -4.43 -14.07 -14.80
N ASP A 20 -3.18 -14.50 -14.99
CA ASP A 20 -2.82 -15.89 -15.27
C ASP A 20 -3.34 -16.88 -14.19
N ASN A 21 -3.18 -16.58 -12.91
CA ASN A 21 -3.67 -17.44 -11.84
C ASN A 21 -5.21 -17.44 -11.75
N LEU A 22 -5.84 -16.31 -12.03
CA LEU A 22 -7.31 -16.20 -12.06
C LEU A 22 -7.88 -17.03 -13.21
N GLU A 23 -7.29 -16.97 -14.40
CA GLU A 23 -7.67 -17.80 -15.56
C GLU A 23 -7.44 -19.29 -15.29
N LYS A 24 -6.30 -19.67 -14.70
CA LYS A 24 -6.03 -21.06 -14.25
C LYS A 24 -7.06 -21.59 -13.25
N ARG A 25 -7.73 -20.69 -12.51
CA ARG A 25 -8.81 -21.01 -11.56
C ARG A 25 -10.20 -20.96 -12.19
N GLY A 26 -10.31 -20.72 -13.49
CA GLY A 26 -11.57 -20.64 -14.21
C GLY A 26 -12.32 -19.31 -14.02
N VAL A 27 -11.66 -18.26 -13.52
CA VAL A 27 -12.26 -16.92 -13.43
C VAL A 27 -12.24 -16.28 -14.81
N ILE A 28 -13.42 -15.98 -15.35
CA ILE A 28 -13.56 -15.27 -16.63
C ILE A 28 -13.26 -13.79 -16.39
N LEU A 29 -12.17 -13.31 -16.99
CA LEU A 29 -11.80 -11.90 -16.98
C LEU A 29 -12.31 -11.24 -18.26
N ASN A 30 -13.08 -10.16 -18.12
CA ASN A 30 -13.50 -9.32 -19.26
C ASN A 30 -12.38 -8.38 -19.73
N SER A 31 -11.22 -8.40 -19.06
CA SER A 31 -10.04 -7.58 -19.34
C SER A 31 -8.99 -8.34 -20.12
N SER A 32 -8.17 -7.62 -20.93
CA SER A 32 -7.07 -8.25 -21.67
C SER A 32 -6.12 -8.98 -20.71
N SER A 33 -5.44 -10.04 -21.18
CA SER A 33 -4.39 -10.72 -20.40
C SER A 33 -3.19 -9.80 -20.09
N LEU A 34 -3.13 -8.64 -20.74
CA LEU A 34 -2.08 -7.64 -20.58
C LEU A 34 -2.09 -6.99 -19.19
N CYS A 35 -0.91 -6.56 -18.78
CA CYS A 35 -0.65 -5.95 -17.49
C CYS A 35 -1.52 -4.71 -17.23
N VAL A 36 -2.03 -4.63 -16.01
CA VAL A 36 -2.74 -3.46 -15.47
C VAL A 36 -1.91 -2.17 -15.55
N GLY A 37 -0.59 -2.28 -15.45
CA GLY A 37 0.35 -1.16 -15.59
C GLY A 37 0.55 -0.66 -17.02
N GLY A 38 -0.08 -1.29 -18.03
CA GLY A 38 -0.08 -0.81 -19.41
C GLY A 38 1.23 -1.05 -20.18
N CYS A 39 2.13 -1.89 -19.68
CA CYS A 39 3.43 -2.15 -20.32
C CYS A 39 3.36 -3.08 -21.55
N GLY A 40 2.17 -3.57 -21.92
CA GLY A 40 1.97 -4.44 -23.09
C GLY A 40 2.41 -5.90 -22.92
N SER A 41 2.82 -6.33 -21.71
CA SER A 41 3.15 -7.74 -21.41
C SER A 41 2.03 -8.44 -20.67
N GLU A 42 1.95 -9.76 -20.73
CA GLU A 42 0.99 -10.55 -19.95
C GLU A 42 1.27 -10.47 -18.44
N GLU A 43 0.21 -10.43 -17.63
CA GLU A 43 0.34 -10.31 -16.18
C GLU A 43 0.54 -11.68 -15.50
N ASN A 44 1.80 -12.08 -15.34
CA ASN A 44 2.20 -13.22 -14.50
C ASN A 44 2.67 -12.78 -13.09
N VAL A 45 3.04 -13.72 -12.23
CA VAL A 45 3.45 -13.44 -10.83
C VAL A 45 4.60 -12.45 -10.74
N GLN A 46 5.67 -12.66 -11.52
CA GLN A 46 6.84 -11.77 -11.50
C GLN A 46 6.47 -10.37 -11.99
N HIS A 47 5.70 -10.30 -13.06
CA HIS A 47 5.27 -9.06 -13.67
C HIS A 47 4.30 -8.27 -12.79
N LEU A 48 3.41 -8.98 -12.07
CA LEU A 48 2.56 -8.42 -11.03
C LEU A 48 3.40 -7.81 -9.91
N PHE A 49 4.38 -8.53 -9.38
CA PHE A 49 5.24 -8.01 -8.33
C PHE A 49 5.96 -6.74 -8.75
N PHE A 50 6.50 -6.70 -9.98
CA PHE A 50 7.18 -5.52 -10.50
C PHE A 50 6.24 -4.31 -10.62
N ASN A 51 5.07 -4.46 -11.24
CA ASN A 51 4.11 -3.36 -11.38
C ASN A 51 3.54 -2.90 -10.04
N PHE A 52 3.23 -3.84 -9.16
CA PHE A 52 2.79 -3.53 -7.81
C PHE A 52 3.86 -2.74 -7.05
N LEU A 53 5.14 -3.14 -7.18
CA LEU A 53 6.27 -2.41 -6.60
C LEU A 53 6.42 -1.01 -7.20
N MET A 54 6.24 -0.83 -8.52
CA MET A 54 6.28 0.49 -9.14
C MET A 54 5.17 1.42 -8.63
N LEU A 55 3.93 0.93 -8.54
CA LEU A 55 2.81 1.68 -7.98
C LEU A 55 3.04 2.04 -6.52
N LEU A 56 3.58 1.10 -5.75
CA LEU A 56 4.01 1.32 -4.37
C LEU A 56 5.02 2.45 -4.29
N LEU A 57 6.09 2.42 -5.09
CA LEU A 57 7.12 3.45 -5.09
C LEU A 57 6.55 4.85 -5.37
N ILE A 58 5.62 4.99 -6.32
CA ILE A 58 4.97 6.26 -6.63
C ILE A 58 4.18 6.77 -5.42
N VAL A 59 3.31 5.93 -4.85
CA VAL A 59 2.47 6.29 -3.71
C VAL A 59 3.32 6.57 -2.46
N TRP A 60 4.41 5.85 -2.28
CA TRP A 60 5.36 6.09 -1.19
C TRP A 60 6.09 7.40 -1.35
N LYS A 61 6.56 7.74 -2.55
CA LYS A 61 7.20 9.03 -2.82
C LYS A 61 6.24 10.18 -2.51
N GLU A 62 4.99 10.08 -2.93
CA GLU A 62 3.96 11.08 -2.62
C GLU A 62 3.63 11.13 -1.12
N SER A 63 3.64 9.98 -0.44
CA SER A 63 3.44 9.91 1.02
C SER A 63 4.59 10.55 1.78
N LEU A 64 5.84 10.28 1.38
CA LEU A 64 7.03 10.88 1.97
C LEU A 64 7.06 12.40 1.75
N LYS A 65 6.71 12.86 0.54
CA LYS A 65 6.55 14.28 0.23
C LYS A 65 5.47 14.93 1.10
N TRP A 66 4.33 14.27 1.27
CA TRP A 66 3.25 14.73 2.13
C TRP A 66 3.65 14.77 3.62
N LEU A 67 4.49 13.85 4.05
CA LEU A 67 5.07 13.83 5.39
C LEU A 67 6.28 14.77 5.52
N GLU A 68 6.74 15.42 4.46
CA GLU A 68 7.96 16.26 4.46
C GLU A 68 9.22 15.48 4.90
N VAL A 69 9.28 14.17 4.63
CA VAL A 69 10.41 13.30 4.97
C VAL A 69 11.20 12.94 3.71
N SER A 70 12.51 13.13 3.74
CA SER A 70 13.42 12.67 2.68
C SER A 70 14.10 11.37 3.10
N THR A 71 13.68 10.24 2.54
CA THR A 71 14.31 8.94 2.78
C THR A 71 14.26 8.04 1.55
N THR A 72 15.08 6.99 1.55
CA THR A 72 15.06 5.90 0.59
C THR A 72 14.88 4.58 1.33
N PHE A 73 13.99 3.73 0.83
CA PHE A 73 13.81 2.39 1.38
C PHE A 73 14.71 1.41 0.61
N LEU A 74 15.60 0.73 1.32
CA LEU A 74 16.49 -0.30 0.76
C LEU A 74 15.83 -1.69 0.74
N GLU A 75 14.80 -1.90 1.57
CA GLU A 75 14.18 -3.20 1.79
C GLU A 75 12.66 -3.14 1.61
N GLY A 76 12.08 -4.26 1.16
CA GLY A 76 10.64 -4.43 0.96
C GLY A 76 9.96 -5.17 2.13
N GLY A 77 8.63 -5.35 2.04
CA GLY A 77 7.90 -6.23 2.96
C GLY A 77 7.81 -5.73 4.42
N VAL A 78 8.05 -6.63 5.37
CA VAL A 78 7.90 -6.33 6.82
C VAL A 78 8.97 -5.34 7.30
N ASP A 79 10.17 -5.41 6.74
CA ASP A 79 11.24 -4.48 7.11
C ASP A 79 10.97 -3.08 6.58
N HIS A 80 10.33 -2.95 5.41
CA HIS A 80 9.78 -1.67 4.96
C HIS A 80 8.76 -1.10 5.97
N LEU A 81 7.87 -1.90 6.56
CA LEU A 81 6.95 -1.43 7.59
C LEU A 81 7.71 -0.93 8.83
N LYS A 82 8.75 -1.65 9.26
CA LYS A 82 9.59 -1.22 10.41
C LYS A 82 10.29 0.10 10.11
N MET A 83 10.92 0.24 8.95
CA MET A 83 11.55 1.48 8.49
C MET A 83 10.52 2.62 8.41
N PHE A 84 9.35 2.36 7.84
CA PHE A 84 8.28 3.35 7.68
C PHE A 84 7.75 3.85 9.04
N LYS A 85 7.60 2.95 10.03
CA LYS A 85 7.20 3.33 11.39
C LYS A 85 8.27 4.13 12.13
N GLY A 86 9.53 4.04 11.70
CA GLY A 86 10.67 4.75 12.28
C GLY A 86 11.07 6.03 11.55
N LEU A 87 10.27 6.52 10.58
CA LEU A 87 10.58 7.73 9.80
C LEU A 87 10.71 8.99 10.64
N VAL A 88 10.05 9.02 11.78
CA VAL A 88 9.99 10.18 12.67
C VAL A 88 10.37 9.71 14.06
N LEU A 89 11.29 10.42 14.71
CA LEU A 89 11.58 10.22 16.12
C LEU A 89 10.33 10.59 16.93
N GLY A 90 9.75 9.60 17.61
CA GLY A 90 8.51 9.80 18.35
C GLY A 90 8.13 8.62 19.22
N GLU A 91 7.16 8.85 20.10
CA GLU A 91 6.63 7.83 20.99
C GLU A 91 5.85 6.75 20.23
N LYS A 92 5.47 5.67 20.93
CA LYS A 92 4.67 4.56 20.37
C LYS A 92 3.43 5.02 19.60
N LYS A 93 2.84 6.16 19.98
CA LYS A 93 1.69 6.79 19.28
C LYS A 93 2.04 7.22 17.86
N VAL A 94 3.19 7.87 17.64
CA VAL A 94 3.67 8.30 16.32
C VAL A 94 3.90 7.10 15.42
N ASN A 95 4.57 6.07 15.95
CA ASN A 95 4.82 4.82 15.23
C ASN A 95 3.51 4.10 14.86
N GLY A 96 2.50 4.19 15.73
CA GLY A 96 1.16 3.69 15.45
C GLY A 96 0.51 4.42 14.27
N ILE A 97 0.59 5.75 14.26
CA ILE A 97 0.03 6.59 13.19
C ILE A 97 0.72 6.31 11.85
N LEU A 98 2.06 6.28 11.82
CA LEU A 98 2.83 5.92 10.62
C LEU A 98 2.49 4.51 10.12
N GLY A 99 2.26 3.56 11.04
CA GLY A 99 1.77 2.24 10.69
C GLY A 99 0.39 2.26 10.01
N VAL A 100 -0.54 3.10 10.46
CA VAL A 100 -1.85 3.26 9.80
C VAL A 100 -1.73 3.87 8.42
N ILE A 101 -0.86 4.88 8.25
CA ILE A 101 -0.58 5.46 6.93
C ILE A 101 -0.04 4.39 5.97
N TRP A 102 0.91 3.56 6.43
CA TRP A 102 1.46 2.47 5.64
C TRP A 102 0.38 1.48 5.21
N VAL A 103 -0.46 1.00 6.14
CA VAL A 103 -1.54 0.06 5.82
C VAL A 103 -2.57 0.67 4.86
N ALA A 104 -2.91 1.95 5.03
CA ALA A 104 -3.85 2.64 4.15
C ALA A 104 -3.35 2.69 2.70
N ASN A 105 -2.08 3.01 2.50
CA ASN A 105 -1.46 3.03 1.17
C ASN A 105 -1.48 1.64 0.50
N ILE A 106 -1.07 0.58 1.21
CA ILE A 106 -1.15 -0.81 0.70
C ILE A 106 -2.58 -1.16 0.29
N PHE A 107 -3.55 -0.82 1.14
CA PHE A 107 -4.96 -1.12 0.89
C PHE A 107 -5.49 -0.41 -0.35
N VAL A 108 -5.25 0.90 -0.50
CA VAL A 108 -5.78 1.66 -1.64
C VAL A 108 -5.13 1.21 -2.95
N ILE A 109 -3.82 0.91 -2.96
CA ILE A 109 -3.16 0.36 -4.15
C ILE A 109 -3.77 -0.99 -4.54
N SER A 110 -3.96 -1.87 -3.55
CA SER A 110 -4.56 -3.19 -3.80
C SER A 110 -6.00 -3.06 -4.31
N LYS A 111 -6.77 -2.12 -3.76
CA LYS A 111 -8.14 -1.81 -4.19
C LYS A 111 -8.16 -1.22 -5.62
N ALA A 112 -7.30 -0.25 -5.92
CA ALA A 112 -7.20 0.39 -7.23
C ALA A 112 -6.81 -0.62 -8.30
N ARG A 113 -5.85 -1.50 -8.01
CA ARG A 113 -5.49 -2.61 -8.90
C ARG A 113 -6.69 -3.51 -9.16
N ASN A 114 -7.37 -3.98 -8.10
CA ASN A 114 -8.53 -4.84 -8.25
C ASN A 114 -9.65 -4.16 -9.05
N ALA A 115 -9.83 -2.85 -8.91
CA ALA A 115 -10.77 -2.09 -9.73
C ALA A 115 -10.42 -2.15 -11.23
N VAL A 116 -9.14 -2.01 -11.59
CA VAL A 116 -8.73 -2.13 -13.00
C VAL A 116 -8.91 -3.55 -13.51
N VAL A 117 -8.54 -4.56 -12.72
CA VAL A 117 -8.65 -5.99 -13.13
C VAL A 117 -10.11 -6.40 -13.34
N PHE A 118 -11.00 -6.07 -12.42
CA PHE A 118 -12.37 -6.59 -12.39
C PHE A 118 -13.42 -5.63 -12.97
N ARG A 119 -13.15 -4.31 -12.97
CA ARG A 119 -14.11 -3.29 -13.40
C ARG A 119 -13.61 -2.41 -14.55
N HIS A 120 -12.36 -2.55 -14.99
CA HIS A 120 -11.73 -1.68 -15.99
C HIS A 120 -11.77 -0.19 -15.62
N GLU A 121 -11.91 0.09 -14.33
CA GLU A 121 -12.00 1.42 -13.76
C GLU A 121 -10.73 1.68 -12.94
N GLY A 122 -10.03 2.76 -13.23
CA GLY A 122 -8.92 3.16 -12.36
C GLY A 122 -8.15 4.36 -12.87
N ALA A 123 -8.20 5.45 -12.11
CA ALA A 123 -7.26 6.54 -12.22
C ALA A 123 -6.24 6.40 -11.09
N LEU A 124 -5.05 5.87 -11.41
CA LEU A 124 -3.94 5.76 -10.45
C LEU A 124 -3.56 7.11 -9.83
N GLY A 125 -3.87 8.21 -10.52
CA GLY A 125 -3.59 9.58 -10.07
C GLY A 125 -4.31 10.03 -8.81
N ARG A 126 -5.28 9.27 -8.25
CA ARG A 126 -5.97 9.63 -6.99
C ARG A 126 -5.65 8.70 -5.81
N VAL A 127 -4.75 7.74 -6.01
CA VAL A 127 -4.45 6.69 -5.01
C VAL A 127 -3.83 7.29 -3.75
N SER A 128 -3.00 8.32 -3.89
CA SER A 128 -2.36 9.01 -2.76
C SER A 128 -3.39 9.75 -1.91
N GLU A 129 -4.30 10.50 -2.54
CA GLU A 129 -5.37 11.26 -1.88
C GLU A 129 -6.34 10.32 -1.15
N GLU A 130 -6.74 9.22 -1.81
CA GLU A 130 -7.58 8.20 -1.18
C GLU A 130 -6.90 7.58 0.03
N ALA A 131 -5.59 7.32 -0.02
CA ALA A 131 -4.85 6.75 1.11
C ALA A 131 -4.73 7.73 2.28
N LYS A 132 -4.53 9.03 2.02
CA LYS A 132 -4.54 10.08 3.05
C LYS A 132 -5.90 10.17 3.75
N VAL A 133 -7.01 10.14 2.99
CA VAL A 133 -8.36 10.16 3.55
C VAL A 133 -8.67 8.87 4.32
N LEU A 134 -8.25 7.71 3.80
CA LEU A 134 -8.46 6.43 4.47
C LEU A 134 -7.69 6.34 5.79
N SER A 135 -6.42 6.76 5.81
CA SER A 135 -5.62 6.78 7.05
C SER A 135 -6.27 7.65 8.12
N TRP A 136 -6.75 8.84 7.75
CA TRP A 136 -7.53 9.70 8.65
C TRP A 136 -8.76 8.99 9.20
N ARG A 137 -9.56 8.36 8.34
CA ARG A 137 -10.79 7.65 8.74
C ARG A 137 -10.49 6.51 9.72
N ILE A 138 -9.42 5.75 9.47
CA ILE A 138 -8.99 4.67 10.35
C ILE A 138 -8.56 5.23 11.72
N LEU A 139 -7.75 6.29 11.74
CA LEU A 139 -7.29 6.91 12.98
C LEU A 139 -8.45 7.50 13.79
N ARG A 140 -9.36 8.22 13.13
CA ARG A 140 -10.54 8.82 13.74
C ARG A 140 -11.46 7.80 14.39
N ASN A 141 -11.60 6.62 13.78
CA ASN A 141 -12.46 5.56 14.32
C ASN A 141 -11.77 4.73 15.41
N ARG A 142 -10.44 4.61 15.38
CA ARG A 142 -9.69 3.72 16.30
C ARG A 142 -9.11 4.42 17.53
N SER A 143 -8.93 5.74 17.49
CA SER A 143 -8.33 6.49 18.59
C SER A 143 -9.24 7.63 19.02
N LYS A 144 -9.76 7.55 20.26
CA LYS A 144 -10.57 8.63 20.86
C LYS A 144 -9.78 9.93 20.99
N ASP A 145 -8.46 9.84 21.16
CA ASP A 145 -7.55 10.98 21.30
C ASP A 145 -7.14 11.59 19.94
N PHE A 146 -7.58 11.00 18.82
CA PHE A 146 -7.32 11.54 17.49
C PHE A 146 -8.43 12.52 17.11
N THR A 147 -8.19 13.80 17.42
CA THR A 147 -9.14 14.91 17.22
C THR A 147 -8.84 15.78 16.00
N PHE A 148 -7.82 15.43 15.21
CA PHE A 148 -7.39 16.20 14.05
C PHE A 148 -8.50 16.27 12.97
N PRO A 149 -8.92 17.47 12.55
CA PRO A 149 -9.79 17.66 11.40
C PRO A 149 -9.14 17.14 10.11
N LEU A 150 -9.97 16.68 9.16
CA LEU A 150 -9.47 16.14 7.88
C LEU A 150 -8.59 17.15 7.12
N TYR A 151 -8.98 18.42 7.02
CA TYR A 151 -8.20 19.42 6.28
C TYR A 151 -6.80 19.63 6.86
N GLN A 152 -6.66 19.60 8.20
CA GLN A 152 -5.37 19.72 8.88
C GLN A 152 -4.52 18.48 8.60
N TRP A 153 -5.11 17.29 8.67
CA TRP A 153 -4.44 16.04 8.34
C TRP A 153 -3.88 16.04 6.91
N LEU A 154 -4.66 16.53 5.95
CA LEU A 154 -4.25 16.58 4.55
C LEU A 154 -3.11 17.57 4.29
N THR A 155 -3.01 18.65 5.08
CA THR A 155 -2.06 19.74 4.82
C THR A 155 -0.74 19.58 5.57
N TYR A 156 -0.79 19.25 6.87
CA TYR A 156 0.42 19.14 7.71
C TYR A 156 0.28 18.01 8.72
N PRO A 157 0.41 16.73 8.30
CA PRO A 157 0.25 15.60 9.19
C PRO A 157 1.32 15.58 10.28
N LEU A 158 2.61 15.77 9.95
CA LEU A 158 3.70 15.62 10.91
C LEU A 158 3.89 16.79 11.86
N ALA A 159 3.60 18.02 11.44
CA ALA A 159 3.83 19.25 12.23
C ALA A 159 3.13 19.26 13.60
N ARG A 160 2.25 18.29 13.87
CA ARG A 160 1.51 18.13 15.12
C ARG A 160 1.54 16.71 15.71
N ILE A 161 2.12 15.73 15.02
CA ILE A 161 2.21 14.34 15.50
C ILE A 161 3.43 14.16 16.43
N GLY A 162 4.48 14.96 16.24
CA GLY A 162 5.64 15.01 17.13
C GLY A 162 6.48 16.24 16.81
N SER A 163 6.85 17.01 17.83
CA SER A 163 7.70 18.19 17.72
C SER A 163 8.99 17.86 16.98
N VAL A 164 9.17 18.40 15.77
CA VAL A 164 10.49 18.48 15.14
C VAL A 164 11.22 19.65 15.80
N LYS A 165 12.11 19.36 16.76
CA LYS A 165 13.29 20.21 16.94
C LYS A 165 14.38 19.58 16.08
N ILE A 166 14.72 20.26 14.99
CA ILE A 166 16.05 20.16 14.37
C ILE A 166 17.04 20.77 15.37
#